data_AF-A0AAP0D040-F1
#
_entry.id   AF-A0AAP0D040-F1
#
_cell.length_a   1.000
_cell.length_b   1.000
_cell.length_c   1.000
_cell.angle_alpha   90.00
_cell.angle_beta   90.00
_cell.angle_gamma   90.00
#
_symmetry.space_group_name_H-M   'P 1'
#
loop_
_entity.id
_entity.type
_entity.pdbx_description
1 polymer ?
#
loop_
_entity_poly.entity_id
_entity_poly.type
_entity_poly.pdbx_seq_one_letter_code
_entity_poly.pdbx_strand_id
1 'polypeptide(L)'
;MNKGGAGGGTSGAAGPTAAAAAAAAQKQKLLQQRVDNDIGSIVDTFGIIVNVARVTDPPVRNSQEAFMMEVRAAKMVQAADSLLKLVSELKQTAIFSGFASLNDHVDKRTAELNQQAEKTDRMLARIGEDAAASLKEMESHYYSSLLRSNQHLQP
;
A
#
# COMPACT_ATOMS: atom_id res chain seq x y z
N MET A 1 -47.84 6.96 -14.69
CA MET A 1 -46.69 6.50 -15.50
C MET A 1 -45.52 6.19 -14.57
N ASN A 2 -45.21 4.91 -14.43
CA ASN A 2 -43.99 4.38 -13.83
C ASN A 2 -42.86 4.44 -14.88
N LYS A 3 -41.66 4.93 -14.49
CA LYS A 3 -40.34 4.74 -15.15
C LYS A 3 -39.32 5.60 -14.37
N GLY A 4 -38.22 5.10 -13.85
CA GLY A 4 -37.70 3.75 -13.83
C GLY A 4 -36.53 3.70 -12.84
N GLY A 5 -36.48 2.62 -12.07
CA GLY A 5 -35.23 2.14 -11.51
C GLY A 5 -34.38 1.61 -12.66
N ALA A 6 -33.11 1.99 -12.67
CA ALA A 6 -32.07 1.31 -13.41
C ALA A 6 -30.87 1.14 -12.48
N GLY A 7 -30.84 -0.03 -11.85
CA GLY A 7 -29.61 -0.58 -11.32
C GLY A 7 -28.65 -0.92 -12.47
N GLY A 8 -27.37 -0.91 -12.17
CA GLY A 8 -26.30 -1.29 -13.09
C GLY A 8 -25.05 -0.51 -12.76
N GLY A 9 -23.94 -1.10 -12.36
CA GLY A 9 -23.60 -2.48 -12.11
C GLY A 9 -22.21 -2.43 -11.49
N THR A 10 -22.00 -3.17 -10.42
CA THR A 10 -20.68 -3.41 -9.84
C THR A 10 -19.88 -4.24 -10.83
N SER A 11 -19.23 -3.61 -11.80
CA SER A 11 -18.25 -4.26 -12.65
C SER A 11 -16.97 -4.42 -11.84
N GLY A 12 -16.76 -5.64 -11.35
CA GLY A 12 -15.55 -6.10 -10.66
C GLY A 12 -14.33 -6.12 -11.58
N ALA A 13 -13.86 -4.94 -11.98
CA ALA A 13 -12.47 -4.79 -12.36
C ALA A 13 -11.67 -4.95 -11.07
N ALA A 14 -10.94 -6.06 -10.95
CA ALA A 14 -9.87 -6.16 -9.97
C ALA A 14 -9.00 -4.92 -10.14
N GLY A 15 -9.11 -3.98 -9.20
CA GLY A 15 -8.51 -2.65 -9.35
C GLY A 15 -6.99 -2.73 -9.49
N PRO A 16 -6.33 -1.62 -9.88
CA PRO A 16 -4.86 -1.55 -9.97
C PRO A 16 -4.15 -2.07 -8.70
N THR A 17 -4.80 -1.94 -7.55
CA THR A 17 -4.36 -2.48 -6.25
C THR A 17 -4.31 -4.02 -6.21
N ALA A 18 -5.25 -4.72 -6.84
CA ALA A 18 -5.27 -6.19 -6.88
C ALA A 18 -4.17 -6.74 -7.79
N ALA A 19 -3.92 -6.09 -8.92
CA ALA A 19 -2.80 -6.43 -9.81
C ALA A 19 -1.44 -6.18 -9.13
N ALA A 20 -1.32 -5.05 -8.41
CA ALA A 20 -0.13 -4.73 -7.62
C ALA A 20 0.12 -5.73 -6.48
N ALA A 21 -0.94 -6.15 -5.77
CA ALA A 21 -0.86 -7.17 -4.73
C ALA A 21 -0.43 -8.53 -5.29
N ALA A 22 -0.96 -8.93 -6.45
CA ALA A 22 -0.55 -10.16 -7.12
C ALA A 22 0.92 -10.10 -7.56
N ALA A 23 1.38 -8.97 -8.12
CA ALA A 23 2.78 -8.78 -8.50
C ALA A 23 3.71 -8.81 -7.28
N ALA A 24 3.31 -8.23 -6.15
CA ALA A 24 4.07 -8.29 -4.90
C ALA A 24 4.19 -9.73 -4.37
N ALA A 25 3.10 -10.51 -4.40
CA ALA A 25 3.11 -11.91 -4.00
C ALA A 25 4.01 -12.78 -4.91
N GLN A 26 3.98 -12.56 -6.23
CA GLN A 26 4.88 -13.23 -7.16
C GLN A 26 6.34 -12.86 -6.89
N LYS A 27 6.63 -11.58 -6.66
CA LYS A 27 7.98 -11.12 -6.31
C LYS A 27 8.47 -11.79 -5.02
N GLN A 28 7.64 -11.87 -3.98
CA GLN A 28 8.00 -12.58 -2.74
C GLN A 28 8.33 -14.05 -2.99
N LYS A 29 7.52 -14.74 -3.80
CA LYS A 29 7.78 -16.14 -4.15
C LYS A 29 9.10 -16.32 -4.89
N LEU A 30 9.42 -15.44 -5.83
CA LEU A 30 10.69 -15.46 -6.57
C LEU A 30 11.90 -15.24 -5.65
N LEU A 31 11.80 -14.27 -4.73
CA LEU A 31 12.84 -14.01 -3.75
C LEU A 31 13.07 -15.22 -2.84
N GLN A 32 12.01 -15.88 -2.39
CA GLN A 32 12.10 -17.11 -1.59
C GLN A 32 12.79 -18.24 -2.37
N GLN A 33 12.34 -18.50 -3.59
CA GLN A 33 12.95 -19.53 -4.45
C GLN A 33 14.44 -19.25 -4.69
N ARG A 34 14.82 -17.98 -4.86
CA ARG A 34 16.21 -17.60 -5.05
C ARG A 34 17.06 -17.89 -3.81
N VAL A 35 16.57 -17.58 -2.60
CA VAL A 35 17.24 -17.96 -1.34
C VAL A 35 17.48 -19.46 -1.29
N ASP A 36 16.40 -20.24 -1.49
CA ASP A 36 16.45 -21.69 -1.33
C ASP A 36 17.44 -22.32 -2.32
N ASN A 37 17.43 -21.83 -3.56
CA ASN A 37 18.35 -22.26 -4.61
C ASN A 37 19.81 -21.88 -4.31
N ASP A 38 20.05 -20.64 -3.87
CA ASP A 38 21.42 -20.17 -3.59
C ASP A 38 22.01 -20.87 -2.36
N ILE A 39 21.21 -21.08 -1.30
CA ILE A 39 21.63 -21.85 -0.11
C ILE A 39 21.89 -23.32 -0.49
N GLY A 40 20.97 -23.94 -1.22
CA GLY A 40 21.14 -25.32 -1.70
C GLY A 40 22.43 -25.47 -2.52
N SER A 41 22.66 -24.56 -3.46
CA SER A 41 23.88 -24.52 -4.28
C SER A 41 25.15 -24.42 -3.43
N ILE A 42 25.16 -23.58 -2.38
CA ILE A 42 26.32 -23.46 -1.47
C ILE A 42 26.57 -24.78 -0.72
N VAL A 43 25.53 -25.36 -0.13
CA VAL A 43 25.65 -26.58 0.68
C VAL A 43 26.09 -27.77 -0.18
N ASP A 44 25.45 -27.96 -1.33
CA ASP A 44 25.77 -29.04 -2.27
C ASP A 44 27.20 -28.89 -2.79
N THR A 45 27.58 -27.68 -3.19
CA THR A 45 28.92 -27.39 -3.72
C THR A 45 29.99 -27.61 -2.66
N PHE A 46 29.74 -27.18 -1.42
CA PHE A 46 30.64 -27.44 -0.29
C PHE A 46 30.80 -28.95 -0.02
N GLY A 47 29.70 -29.71 -0.02
CA GLY A 47 29.74 -31.16 0.12
C GLY A 47 30.60 -31.85 -0.94
N ILE A 48 30.50 -31.41 -2.20
CA ILE A 48 31.33 -31.94 -3.29
C ILE A 48 32.81 -31.59 -3.08
N ILE A 49 33.13 -30.35 -2.70
CA ILE A 49 34.51 -29.91 -2.42
C ILE A 49 35.13 -30.76 -1.31
N VAL A 50 34.41 -30.98 -0.21
CA VAL A 50 34.88 -31.81 0.91
C VAL A 50 35.10 -33.25 0.47
N ASN A 51 34.17 -33.83 -0.29
CA ASN A 51 34.30 -35.21 -0.78
C ASN A 51 35.53 -35.39 -1.70
N VAL A 52 35.79 -34.43 -2.59
CA VAL A 52 36.94 -34.46 -3.49
C VAL A 52 38.26 -34.24 -2.75
N ALA A 53 38.25 -33.47 -1.66
CA ALA A 53 39.43 -33.27 -0.82
C ALA A 53 39.84 -34.53 0.00
N ARG A 54 38.99 -35.56 0.09
CA ARG A 54 39.31 -36.79 0.82
C ARG A 54 40.34 -37.62 0.06
N VAL A 55 41.57 -37.63 0.57
CA VAL A 55 42.69 -38.44 0.07
C VAL A 55 42.39 -39.92 0.33
N THR A 56 41.76 -40.60 -0.64
CA THR A 56 41.43 -42.03 -0.50
C THR A 56 42.08 -42.92 -1.57
N ASP A 57 42.52 -42.41 -2.73
CA ASP A 57 43.16 -43.23 -3.79
C ASP A 57 44.31 -42.52 -4.54
N PRO A 58 45.43 -43.22 -4.88
CA PRO A 58 46.42 -42.78 -5.87
C PRO A 58 46.37 -43.58 -7.21
N PRO A 59 46.83 -43.05 -8.37
CA PRO A 59 47.45 -41.74 -8.60
C PRO A 59 46.63 -40.78 -9.49
N VAL A 60 46.46 -39.55 -8.98
CA VAL A 60 46.66 -38.26 -9.68
C VAL A 60 45.83 -38.01 -10.96
N ARG A 61 44.60 -37.52 -10.79
CA ARG A 61 43.97 -36.52 -11.70
C ARG A 61 44.09 -35.10 -11.15
N ASN A 62 45.23 -34.80 -10.54
CA ASN A 62 45.47 -33.60 -9.73
C ASN A 62 45.12 -32.28 -10.45
N SER A 63 45.45 -32.12 -11.73
CA SER A 63 45.15 -30.87 -12.45
C SER A 63 43.66 -30.70 -12.81
N GLN A 64 42.99 -31.78 -13.23
CA GLN A 64 41.57 -31.72 -13.59
C GLN A 64 40.69 -31.57 -12.35
N GLU A 65 41.01 -32.28 -11.27
CA GLU A 65 40.29 -32.19 -10.00
C GLU A 65 40.49 -30.83 -9.34
N ALA A 66 41.71 -30.29 -9.35
CA ALA A 66 41.99 -28.94 -8.87
C ALA A 66 41.18 -27.88 -9.64
N PHE A 67 41.15 -27.96 -10.97
CA PHE A 67 40.33 -27.07 -11.79
C PHE A 67 38.83 -27.19 -11.48
N MET A 68 38.30 -28.42 -11.35
CA MET A 68 36.90 -28.62 -10.97
C MET A 68 36.59 -28.08 -9.56
N MET A 69 37.54 -28.17 -8.62
CA MET A 69 37.41 -27.63 -7.28
C MET A 69 37.41 -26.10 -7.28
N GLU A 70 38.22 -25.47 -8.12
CA GLU A 70 38.22 -24.02 -8.34
C GLU A 70 36.89 -23.52 -8.93
N VAL A 71 36.38 -24.18 -9.96
CA VAL A 71 35.07 -23.85 -10.55
C VAL A 71 33.94 -23.99 -9.52
N ARG A 72 34.02 -25.00 -8.65
CA ARG A 72 33.05 -25.20 -7.56
C ARG A 72 33.16 -24.09 -6.52
N ALA A 73 34.37 -23.74 -6.08
CA ALA A 73 34.56 -22.61 -5.16
C ALA A 73 34.00 -21.31 -5.76
N ALA A 74 34.24 -21.06 -7.06
CA ALA A 74 33.69 -19.91 -7.77
C ALA A 74 32.13 -19.90 -7.79
N LYS A 75 31.50 -21.05 -8.01
CA LYS A 75 30.03 -21.18 -7.92
C LYS A 75 29.50 -20.85 -6.52
N MET A 76 30.22 -21.27 -5.47
CA MET A 76 29.88 -20.95 -4.09
C MET A 76 29.94 -19.44 -3.82
N VAL A 77 30.99 -18.78 -4.31
CA VAL A 77 31.15 -17.31 -4.22
C VAL A 77 30.03 -16.60 -5.00
N GLN A 78 29.67 -17.10 -6.18
CA GLN A 78 28.58 -16.54 -6.97
C GLN A 78 27.22 -16.64 -6.26
N ALA A 79 26.92 -17.78 -5.63
CA ALA A 79 25.70 -17.95 -4.85
C ALA A 79 25.68 -17.01 -3.63
N ALA A 80 26.83 -16.84 -2.95
CA ALA A 80 26.95 -15.90 -1.85
C ALA A 80 26.72 -14.43 -2.28
N ASP A 81 27.28 -14.02 -3.42
CA ASP A 81 27.02 -12.69 -4.00
C ASP A 81 25.55 -12.50 -4.39
N SER A 82 24.91 -13.54 -4.93
CA SER A 82 23.47 -13.53 -5.20
C SER A 82 22.63 -13.34 -3.93
N LEU A 83 23.00 -13.98 -2.81
CA LEU A 83 22.35 -13.76 -1.51
C LEU A 83 22.56 -12.33 -1.00
N LEU A 84 23.75 -11.72 -1.18
CA LEU A 84 23.97 -10.32 -0.81
C LEU A 84 23.09 -9.36 -1.61
N LYS A 85 22.93 -9.60 -2.93
CA LYS A 85 22.02 -8.83 -3.79
C LYS A 85 20.57 -8.97 -3.34
N LEU A 86 20.14 -10.19 -3.01
CA LEU A 86 18.82 -10.45 -2.46
C LEU A 86 18.57 -9.66 -1.15
N VAL A 87 19.52 -9.68 -0.21
CA VAL A 87 19.41 -8.90 1.03
C VAL A 87 19.28 -7.40 0.73
N SER A 88 20.01 -6.89 -0.26
CA SER A 88 19.89 -5.51 -0.71
C SER A 88 18.48 -5.20 -1.25
N GLU A 89 17.94 -6.08 -2.11
CA GLU A 89 16.58 -5.95 -2.65
C GLU A 89 15.50 -6.00 -1.55
N LEU A 90 15.68 -6.82 -0.52
CA LEU A 90 14.79 -6.90 0.64
C LEU A 90 14.83 -5.62 1.48
N LYS A 91 16.03 -5.08 1.76
CA LYS A 91 16.19 -3.80 2.45
C LYS A 91 15.51 -2.67 1.67
N GLN A 92 15.72 -2.63 0.36
CA GLN A 92 15.08 -1.66 -0.52
C GLN A 92 13.55 -1.78 -0.45
N THR A 93 13.01 -3.00 -0.55
CA THR A 93 11.57 -3.25 -0.48
C THR A 93 10.99 -2.81 0.88
N ALA A 94 11.67 -3.09 1.99
CA ALA A 94 11.24 -2.67 3.32
C ALA A 94 11.18 -1.14 3.48
N ILE A 95 12.18 -0.43 2.95
CA ILE A 95 12.22 1.05 2.97
C ILE A 95 11.04 1.62 2.17
N PHE A 96 10.81 1.15 0.94
CA PHE A 96 9.75 1.68 0.08
C PHE A 96 8.34 1.22 0.46
N SER A 97 8.20 0.03 1.05
CA SER A 97 6.90 -0.45 1.55
C SER A 97 6.35 0.43 2.66
N GLY A 98 7.22 1.00 3.51
CA GLY A 98 6.81 1.96 4.52
C GLY A 98 6.19 3.22 3.91
N PHE A 99 6.74 3.72 2.81
CA PHE A 99 6.22 4.89 2.11
C PHE A 99 4.90 4.61 1.39
N ALA A 100 4.76 3.46 0.74
CA ALA A 100 3.50 3.10 0.08
C ALA A 100 2.34 2.97 1.09
N SER A 101 2.58 2.27 2.21
CA SER A 101 1.59 2.16 3.29
C SER A 101 1.28 3.52 3.94
N LEU A 102 2.29 4.39 4.07
CA LEU A 102 2.08 5.74 4.60
C LEU A 102 1.27 6.60 3.63
N ASN A 103 1.54 6.50 2.32
CA ASN A 103 0.80 7.21 1.29
C ASN A 103 -0.67 6.80 1.28
N ASP A 104 -0.98 5.49 1.29
CA ASP A 104 -2.35 4.98 1.38
C ASP A 104 -3.08 5.51 2.62
N HIS A 105 -2.37 5.60 3.75
CA HIS A 105 -2.92 6.13 4.99
C HIS A 105 -3.17 7.64 4.93
N VAL A 106 -2.29 8.41 4.28
CA VAL A 106 -2.48 9.84 4.02
C VAL A 106 -3.67 10.07 3.09
N ASP A 107 -3.80 9.30 2.02
CA ASP A 107 -4.92 9.39 1.07
C ASP A 107 -6.26 9.08 1.76
N LYS A 108 -6.30 8.00 2.55
CA LYS A 108 -7.49 7.66 3.35
C LYS A 108 -7.86 8.77 4.32
N ARG A 109 -6.89 9.28 5.09
CA ARG A 109 -7.13 10.35 6.07
C ARG A 109 -7.55 11.65 5.39
N THR A 110 -7.02 11.95 4.22
CA THR A 110 -7.41 13.12 3.41
C THR A 110 -8.86 13.01 2.97
N ALA A 111 -9.28 11.83 2.49
CA ALA A 111 -10.67 11.58 2.12
C ALA A 111 -11.63 11.69 3.33
N GLU A 112 -11.24 11.17 4.49
CA GLU A 112 -12.01 11.30 5.73
C GLU A 112 -12.16 12.76 6.18
N LEU A 113 -11.06 13.53 6.14
CA LEU A 113 -11.09 14.96 6.48
C LEU A 113 -11.94 15.78 5.51
N ASN A 114 -11.85 15.51 4.21
CA ASN A 114 -12.71 16.15 3.21
C ASN A 114 -14.18 15.85 3.46
N GLN A 115 -14.52 14.59 3.76
CA GLN A 115 -15.89 14.22 4.09
C GLN A 115 -16.37 14.92 5.37
N GLN A 116 -15.50 15.07 6.37
CA GLN A 116 -15.82 15.77 7.60
C GLN A 116 -16.00 17.28 7.38
N ALA A 117 -15.16 17.88 6.53
CA ALA A 117 -15.29 19.29 6.12
C ALA A 117 -16.63 19.52 5.42
N GLU A 118 -16.99 18.70 4.42
CA GLU A 118 -18.28 18.82 3.73
C GLU A 118 -19.48 18.66 4.69
N LYS A 119 -19.43 17.72 5.62
CA LYS A 119 -20.49 17.55 6.64
C LYS A 119 -20.62 18.79 7.52
N THR A 120 -19.48 19.38 7.89
CA THR A 120 -19.43 20.58 8.74
C THR A 120 -19.97 21.79 7.98
N ASP A 121 -19.58 21.98 6.72
CA ASP A 121 -20.07 23.07 5.86
C ASP A 121 -21.59 22.98 5.66
N ARG A 122 -22.12 21.78 5.41
CA ARG A 122 -23.58 21.58 5.30
C ARG A 122 -24.31 21.91 6.60
N MET A 123 -23.72 21.58 7.75
CA MET A 123 -24.29 21.92 9.05
C MET A 123 -24.28 23.43 9.29
N LEU A 124 -23.16 24.10 8.98
CA LEU A 124 -23.04 25.55 9.09
C LEU A 124 -24.02 26.29 8.18
N ALA A 125 -24.18 25.84 6.93
CA ALA A 125 -25.15 26.41 6.00
C ALA A 125 -26.58 26.35 6.56
N ARG A 126 -26.98 25.18 7.09
CA ARG A 126 -28.29 25.01 7.72
C ARG A 126 -28.49 25.90 8.94
N ILE A 127 -27.51 25.98 9.83
CA ILE A 127 -27.56 26.87 11.00
C ILE A 127 -27.70 28.33 10.55
N GLY A 128 -26.98 28.71 9.48
CA GLY A 128 -27.09 30.04 8.88
C GLY A 128 -28.49 30.33 8.34
N GLU A 129 -29.12 29.38 7.66
CA GLU A 129 -30.50 29.48 7.18
C GLU A 129 -31.50 29.62 8.34
N ASP A 130 -31.39 28.77 9.37
CA ASP A 130 -32.26 28.79 10.55
C ASP A 130 -32.12 30.12 11.33
N ALA A 131 -30.90 30.63 11.47
CA ALA A 131 -30.64 31.92 12.10
C ALA A 131 -31.21 33.09 11.29
N ALA A 132 -31.03 33.07 9.96
CA ALA A 132 -31.59 34.09 9.07
C ALA A 132 -33.12 34.10 9.09
N ALA A 133 -33.75 32.92 9.11
CA ALA A 133 -35.19 32.79 9.24
C ALA A 133 -35.69 33.37 10.58
N SER A 134 -35.04 33.02 11.69
CA SER A 134 -35.37 33.52 13.02
C SER A 134 -35.25 35.05 13.13
N LEU A 135 -34.18 35.63 12.55
CA LEU A 135 -34.00 37.09 12.50
C LEU A 135 -35.10 37.79 11.70
N LYS A 136 -35.48 37.23 10.54
CA LYS A 136 -36.56 37.76 9.70
C LYS A 136 -37.91 37.71 10.41
N GLU A 137 -38.18 36.64 11.15
CA GLU A 137 -39.39 36.51 11.98
C GLU A 137 -39.41 37.58 13.08
N MET A 138 -38.30 37.75 13.81
CA MET A 138 -38.17 38.79 14.83
C MET A 138 -38.36 40.21 14.26
N GLU A 139 -37.76 40.50 13.11
CA GLU A 139 -37.92 41.78 12.40
C GLU A 139 -39.39 42.03 12.05
N SER A 140 -40.09 41.02 11.54
CA SER A 140 -41.52 41.10 11.24
C SER A 140 -42.37 41.38 12.50
N HIS A 141 -42.07 40.71 13.62
CA HIS A 141 -42.75 40.97 14.89
C HIS A 141 -42.51 42.39 15.42
N TYR A 142 -41.29 42.90 15.27
CA TYR A 142 -40.94 44.26 15.67
C TYR A 142 -41.75 45.31 14.87
N TYR A 143 -41.74 45.21 13.53
CA TYR A 143 -42.46 46.17 12.69
C TYR A 143 -43.99 46.05 12.81
N SER A 144 -44.52 44.83 12.93
CA SER A 144 -45.97 44.65 13.15
C SER A 144 -46.45 45.20 14.49
N SER A 145 -45.62 45.08 15.54
CA SER A 145 -45.91 45.67 16.85
C SER A 145 -45.91 47.19 16.82
N LEU A 146 -44.97 47.82 16.10
CA LEU A 146 -44.95 49.27 15.90
C LEU A 146 -46.18 49.78 15.14
N LEU A 147 -46.59 49.08 14.08
CA LEU A 147 -47.79 49.45 13.32
C LEU A 147 -49.06 49.34 14.16
N ARG A 148 -49.19 48.27 14.96
CA ARG A 148 -50.34 48.06 15.85
C ARG A 148 -50.39 49.08 16.99
N SER A 149 -49.24 49.42 17.57
CA SER A 149 -49.13 50.45 18.60
C SER A 149 -49.53 51.83 18.04
N ASN A 150 -49.08 52.18 16.83
CA ASN A 150 -49.47 53.44 16.18
C ASN A 150 -50.96 53.49 15.79
N GLN A 151 -51.59 52.37 15.45
CA GLN A 151 -53.04 52.30 15.21
C GLN A 151 -53.88 52.49 16.48
N HIS A 152 -53.36 52.10 17.64
CA HIS A 152 -54.04 52.31 18.93
C HIS A 152 -53.90 53.75 19.47
N LEU A 153 -53.03 54.56 18.86
CA LEU A 153 -52.75 55.95 19.26
C LEU A 153 -53.43 57.01 18.37
N GLN A 154 -54.34 56.61 17.48
CA GLN A 154 -55.23 57.54 16.77
C GLN A 154 -56.54 57.72 17.57
N PRO A 155 -57.00 58.96 17.82
CA PRO A 155 -58.20 59.27 18.59
C PRO A 155 -59.51 58.87 17.89
#